data_AF-A0A7Y3K301-F1
#
_entry.id   AF-A0A7Y3K301-F1
#
_cell.length_a   1.000
_cell.length_b   1.000
_cell.length_c   1.000
_cell.angle_alpha   90.00
_cell.angle_beta   90.00
_cell.angle_gamma   90.00
#
_symmetry.space_group_name_H-M   'P 1'
#
loop_
_entity.id
_entity.type
_entity.pdbx_description
1 polymer ?
#
loop_
_entity_poly.entity_id
_entity_poly.type
_entity_poly.pdbx_seq_one_letter_code
_entity_poly.pdbx_strand_id
1 'polypeptide(L)'
;LGTNDTKAWNWKHHAHFVADLTALVKHYQSLTSGVKVWLCFPPPIFKHSYGITEANLVNGVIPDIRTVAANLHLPIINIFKAIGNKKALLQRDGVHPNMKGQHFMAEVIAQALRGS
;
A
#
# COMPACT_ATOMS: atom_id res chain seq x y z
N LEU A 1 -1.76 3.81 3.53
CA LEU A 1 -3.07 3.94 2.86
C LEU A 1 -3.28 2.75 1.94
N GLY A 2 -4.48 2.53 1.42
CA GLY A 2 -4.77 1.52 0.39
C GLY A 2 -5.68 0.38 0.85
N THR A 3 -5.28 -0.44 1.84
CA THR A 3 -6.08 -1.61 2.25
C THR A 3 -7.49 -1.23 2.71
N ASN A 4 -7.64 -0.17 3.50
CA ASN A 4 -8.94 0.27 4.02
C ASN A 4 -9.81 0.93 2.93
N ASP A 5 -9.21 1.46 1.87
CA ASP A 5 -9.93 2.06 0.74
C ASP A 5 -10.77 1.01 0.00
N THR A 6 -10.36 -0.25 0.06
CA THR A 6 -11.09 -1.39 -0.52
C THR A 6 -12.43 -1.71 0.17
N LYS A 7 -12.66 -1.16 1.38
CA LYS A 7 -13.90 -1.38 2.14
C LYS A 7 -15.10 -0.93 1.31
N ALA A 8 -16.15 -1.73 1.22
CA ALA A 8 -17.31 -1.42 0.38
C ALA A 8 -17.88 0.00 0.60
N TRP A 9 -17.95 0.48 1.85
CA TRP A 9 -18.44 1.83 2.16
C TRP A 9 -17.44 2.96 1.88
N ASN A 10 -16.15 2.66 1.74
CA ASN A 10 -15.14 3.61 1.29
C ASN A 10 -15.00 3.58 -0.24
N TRP A 11 -15.21 2.42 -0.86
CA TRP A 11 -15.05 2.19 -2.29
C TRP A 11 -15.95 3.09 -3.15
N LYS A 12 -17.09 3.53 -2.63
CA LYS A 12 -17.95 4.53 -3.27
C LYS A 12 -17.24 5.87 -3.56
N HIS A 13 -16.11 6.14 -2.89
CA HIS A 13 -15.26 7.33 -3.08
C HIS A 13 -13.96 7.01 -3.84
N HIS A 14 -13.80 5.79 -4.37
CA HIS A 14 -12.56 5.34 -5.01
C HIS A 14 -12.08 6.26 -6.14
N ALA A 15 -13.01 6.90 -6.86
CA ALA A 15 -12.69 7.86 -7.92
C ALA A 15 -11.79 9.02 -7.45
N HIS A 16 -11.74 9.33 -6.15
CA HIS A 16 -10.92 10.41 -5.59
C HIS A 16 -9.52 9.92 -5.17
N PHE A 17 -9.29 8.61 -5.08
CA PHE A 17 -8.09 8.03 -4.47
C PHE A 17 -6.79 8.52 -5.13
N VAL A 18 -6.72 8.56 -6.46
CA VAL A 18 -5.55 9.07 -7.20
C VAL A 18 -5.28 10.55 -6.88
N ALA A 19 -6.32 11.38 -6.85
CA ALA A 19 -6.20 12.80 -6.55
C ALA A 19 -5.76 13.02 -5.10
N ASP A 20 -6.36 12.32 -4.15
CA ASP A 20 -6.06 12.43 -2.72
C ASP A 20 -4.64 11.94 -2.40
N LEU A 21 -4.22 10.80 -2.97
CA LEU A 21 -2.87 10.30 -2.78
C LEU A 21 -1.82 11.25 -3.42
N THR A 22 -2.11 11.80 -4.60
CA THR A 22 -1.26 12.80 -5.25
C THR A 22 -1.11 14.05 -4.39
N ALA A 23 -2.21 14.56 -3.82
CA ALA A 23 -2.19 15.72 -2.94
C ALA A 23 -1.36 15.47 -1.69
N LEU A 24 -1.51 14.29 -1.06
CA LEU A 24 -0.72 13.91 0.11
C LEU A 24 0.78 13.82 -0.20
N VAL A 25 1.16 13.20 -1.31
CA VAL A 25 2.56 13.13 -1.75
C VAL A 25 3.13 14.54 -1.95
N LYS A 26 2.43 15.40 -2.69
CA LYS A 26 2.87 16.76 -2.97
C LYS A 26 3.00 17.59 -1.70
N HIS A 27 2.10 17.39 -0.73
CA HIS A 27 2.20 18.05 0.57
C HIS A 27 3.54 17.72 1.26
N TYR A 28 3.93 16.44 1.32
CA TYR A 28 5.24 16.07 1.88
C TYR A 28 6.41 16.61 1.06
N GLN A 29 6.37 16.50 -0.27
CA GLN A 29 7.43 17.04 -1.13
C GLN A 29 7.61 18.56 -1.03
N SER A 30 6.57 19.30 -0.59
CA SER A 30 6.64 20.74 -0.39
C SER A 30 7.37 21.17 0.89
N LEU A 31 7.68 20.22 1.79
CA LEU A 31 8.39 20.51 3.02
C LEU A 31 9.85 20.87 2.72
N THR A 32 10.37 21.89 3.40
CA THR A 32 11.73 22.42 3.20
C THR A 32 12.84 21.45 3.58
N SER A 33 12.52 20.37 4.28
CA SER A 33 13.46 19.32 4.70
C SER A 33 13.93 18.40 3.56
N GLY A 34 13.45 18.58 2.32
CA GLY A 34 13.94 17.82 1.16
C GLY A 34 13.61 16.33 1.25
N VAL A 35 12.40 16.00 1.70
CA VAL A 35 11.99 14.62 1.94
C VAL A 35 11.91 13.81 0.65
N LYS A 36 12.44 12.58 0.70
CA LYS A 36 12.20 11.57 -0.33
C LYS A 36 10.93 10.79 0.02
N VAL A 37 10.07 10.57 -0.97
CA VAL A 37 8.79 9.86 -0.79
C VAL A 37 8.84 8.52 -1.53
N TRP A 38 8.45 7.45 -0.84
CA TRP A 38 8.23 6.13 -1.41
C TRP A 38 6.75 5.77 -1.26
N LEU A 39 6.16 5.22 -2.32
CA LEU A 39 4.86 4.59 -2.23
C LEU A 39 5.02 3.09 -1.97
N CYS A 40 4.08 2.50 -1.24
CA CYS A 40 4.08 1.07 -0.98
C CYS A 40 2.79 0.46 -1.52
N PHE A 41 2.89 -0.66 -2.24
CA PHE A 41 1.68 -1.46 -2.46
C PHE A 41 1.26 -2.12 -1.15
N PRO A 42 -0.04 -2.17 -0.81
CA PRO A 42 -0.49 -2.82 0.41
C PRO A 42 -0.21 -4.33 0.41
N PRO A 43 -0.18 -5.00 1.58
CA PRO A 43 -0.05 -6.45 1.65
C PRO A 43 -1.25 -7.16 0.99
N PRO A 44 -1.11 -8.43 0.54
CA PRO A 44 -2.22 -9.21 0.00
C PRO A 44 -3.31 -9.44 1.07
N ILE A 45 -4.56 -9.49 0.62
CA ILE A 45 -5.73 -9.77 1.47
C ILE A 45 -6.12 -11.22 1.25
N PHE A 46 -5.98 -12.05 2.27
CA PHE A 46 -6.25 -13.49 2.16
C PHE A 46 -7.66 -13.89 2.58
N LYS A 47 -8.41 -12.98 3.20
CA LYS A 47 -9.78 -13.23 3.65
C LYS A 47 -10.58 -11.93 3.60
N HIS A 48 -11.83 -12.04 3.15
CA HIS A 48 -12.77 -10.93 3.18
C HIS A 48 -13.25 -10.68 4.61
N SER A 49 -12.49 -9.87 5.35
CA SER A 49 -12.81 -9.44 6.71
C SER A 49 -13.10 -7.93 6.71
N TYR A 50 -14.04 -7.47 7.54
CA TYR A 50 -14.32 -6.03 7.71
C TYR A 50 -14.72 -5.28 6.43
N GLY A 51 -15.29 -5.98 5.45
CA GLY A 51 -15.62 -5.41 4.13
C GLY A 51 -14.43 -5.18 3.20
N ILE A 52 -13.20 -5.55 3.60
CA ILE A 52 -11.95 -5.40 2.85
C ILE A 52 -11.83 -6.55 1.84
N THR A 53 -11.56 -6.23 0.57
CA THR A 53 -11.51 -7.23 -0.50
C THR A 53 -10.22 -7.16 -1.31
N GLU A 54 -9.69 -8.34 -1.66
CA GLU A 54 -8.55 -8.45 -2.57
C GLU A 54 -8.89 -7.95 -3.98
N ALA A 55 -10.12 -8.18 -4.44
CA ALA A 55 -10.56 -7.73 -5.76
C ALA A 55 -10.43 -6.21 -5.92
N ASN A 56 -10.91 -5.42 -4.96
CA ASN A 56 -10.76 -3.95 -4.98
C ASN A 56 -9.28 -3.53 -4.82
N LEU A 57 -8.49 -4.29 -4.06
CA LEU A 57 -7.06 -4.02 -3.92
C LEU A 57 -6.31 -4.18 -5.25
N VAL A 58 -6.49 -5.33 -5.91
CA VAL A 58 -5.75 -5.71 -7.13
C VAL A 58 -6.25 -4.94 -8.34
N ASN A 59 -7.56 -4.70 -8.44
CA ASN A 59 -8.16 -4.09 -9.64
C ASN A 59 -8.35 -2.57 -9.56
N GLY A 60 -8.09 -1.93 -8.41
CA GLY A 60 -8.14 -0.47 -8.33
C GLY A 60 -7.04 0.15 -7.48
N VAL A 61 -6.94 -0.15 -6.19
CA VAL A 61 -5.96 0.52 -5.30
C VAL A 61 -4.51 0.36 -5.79
N ILE A 62 -4.08 -0.86 -6.17
CA ILE A 62 -2.72 -1.10 -6.67
C ILE A 62 -2.47 -0.38 -8.01
N PRO A 63 -3.35 -0.50 -9.03
CA PRO A 63 -3.27 0.30 -10.25
C PRO A 63 -3.19 1.81 -10.01
N ASP A 64 -3.96 2.33 -9.06
CA ASP A 64 -3.97 3.76 -8.74
C ASP A 64 -2.67 4.23 -8.09
N ILE A 65 -2.15 3.47 -7.11
CA ILE A 65 -0.84 3.75 -6.51
C ILE A 65 0.24 3.75 -7.59
N ARG A 66 0.18 2.81 -8.54
CA ARG A 66 1.11 2.76 -9.69
C ARG A 66 0.99 4.01 -10.56
N THR A 67 -0.23 4.47 -10.83
CA THR A 67 -0.49 5.68 -11.62
C THR A 67 0.11 6.92 -10.94
N VAL A 68 -0.13 7.10 -9.64
CA VAL A 68 0.45 8.23 -8.88
C VAL A 68 1.98 8.15 -8.87
N ALA A 69 2.55 6.96 -8.63
CA ALA A 69 3.99 6.77 -8.63
C ALA A 69 4.62 7.12 -10.00
N ALA A 70 3.99 6.69 -11.10
CA ALA A 70 4.46 6.99 -12.44
C ALA A 70 4.41 8.49 -12.75
N ASN A 71 3.28 9.14 -12.44
CA ASN A 71 3.08 10.57 -12.69
C ASN A 71 4.02 11.47 -11.89
N LEU A 72 4.44 11.04 -10.71
CA LEU A 72 5.32 11.80 -9.81
C LEU A 72 6.75 11.27 -9.78
N HIS A 73 7.09 10.32 -10.67
CA HIS A 73 8.39 9.66 -10.75
C HIS A 73 8.89 9.11 -9.40
N LEU A 74 7.98 8.50 -8.64
CA LEU A 74 8.28 7.96 -7.32
C LEU A 74 8.64 6.47 -7.36
N PRO A 75 9.58 6.04 -6.50
CA PRO A 75 9.83 4.62 -6.28
C PRO A 75 8.65 3.94 -5.58
N ILE A 76 8.44 2.66 -5.91
CA ILE A 76 7.44 1.79 -5.28
C ILE A 76 8.13 0.64 -4.54
N ILE A 77 7.79 0.47 -3.25
CA ILE A 77 8.13 -0.73 -2.48
C ILE A 77 6.95 -1.72 -2.59
N ASN A 78 7.17 -2.83 -3.27
CA ASN A 78 6.11 -3.80 -3.58
C ASN A 78 5.93 -4.83 -2.46
N ILE A 79 5.32 -4.43 -1.34
CA ILE A 79 5.03 -5.33 -0.22
C ILE A 79 4.06 -6.45 -0.64
N PHE A 80 3.09 -6.15 -1.51
CA PHE A 80 2.16 -7.14 -2.07
C PHE A 80 2.91 -8.37 -2.59
N LYS A 81 3.90 -8.15 -3.47
CA LYS A 81 4.73 -9.21 -4.06
C LYS A 81 5.64 -9.87 -3.02
N ALA A 82 6.24 -9.10 -2.11
CA ALA A 82 7.16 -9.65 -1.11
C ALA A 82 6.48 -10.67 -0.18
N ILE A 83 5.26 -10.35 0.28
CA ILE A 83 4.44 -11.30 1.05
C ILE A 83 3.95 -12.43 0.13
N GLY A 84 3.39 -12.10 -1.03
CA GLY A 84 2.94 -13.08 -2.02
C GLY A 84 1.89 -14.02 -1.43
N ASN A 85 2.20 -15.32 -1.34
CA ASN A 85 1.31 -16.36 -0.81
C ASN A 85 1.57 -16.74 0.67
N LYS A 86 2.40 -15.98 1.40
CA LYS A 86 2.82 -16.29 2.78
C LYS A 86 1.73 -15.96 3.81
N LYS A 87 0.61 -16.68 3.78
CA LYS A 87 -0.54 -16.52 4.70
C LYS A 87 -0.15 -16.53 6.17
N ALA A 88 0.87 -17.29 6.55
CA ALA A 88 1.38 -17.37 7.92
C ALA A 88 1.97 -16.05 8.48
N LEU A 89 2.21 -15.04 7.63
CA LEU A 89 2.62 -13.70 8.06
C LEU A 89 1.44 -12.83 8.52
N LEU A 90 0.20 -13.29 8.33
CA LEU A 90 -1.00 -12.53 8.63
C LEU A 90 -1.68 -13.08 9.89
N GLN A 91 -2.53 -12.27 10.49
CA GLN A 91 -3.44 -12.69 11.54
C GLN A 91 -4.56 -13.57 10.96
N ARG A 92 -5.39 -14.15 11.85
CA ARG A 92 -6.53 -15.00 11.47
C ARG A 92 -7.58 -14.26 10.63
N ASP A 93 -7.60 -12.94 10.68
CA ASP A 93 -8.46 -12.12 9.84
C ASP A 93 -8.02 -12.06 8.36
N GLY A 94 -6.81 -12.52 8.04
CA GLY A 94 -6.26 -12.51 6.69
C GLY A 94 -5.97 -11.12 6.11
N VAL A 95 -5.98 -10.07 6.93
CA VAL A 95 -5.78 -8.67 6.53
C VAL A 95 -4.58 -8.08 7.25
N HIS A 96 -4.54 -8.19 8.58
CA HIS A 96 -3.49 -7.54 9.37
C HIS A 96 -2.25 -8.44 9.45
N PRO A 97 -1.03 -7.91 9.24
CA PRO A 97 0.18 -8.64 9.53
C PRO A 97 0.26 -9.01 11.02
N ASN A 98 0.73 -10.22 11.32
CA ASN A 98 1.13 -10.59 12.69
C ASN A 98 2.55 -10.10 12.96
N MET A 99 3.09 -10.33 14.16
CA MET A 99 4.43 -9.89 14.54
C MET A 99 5.53 -10.31 13.54
N LYS A 100 5.49 -11.54 13.05
CA LYS A 100 6.45 -12.03 12.04
C LYS A 100 6.25 -11.32 10.69
N GLY A 101 5.00 -11.05 10.30
CA GLY A 101 4.68 -10.28 9.10
C GLY A 101 5.13 -8.83 9.17
N GLN A 102 4.96 -8.17 10.32
CA GLN A 102 5.44 -6.82 10.55
C GLN A 102 6.96 -6.74 10.45
N HIS A 103 7.67 -7.67 11.10
CA HIS A 103 9.13 -7.77 11.01
C HIS A 103 9.59 -7.97 9.55
N PHE A 104 8.99 -8.94 8.85
CA PHE A 104 9.30 -9.21 7.45
C PHE A 104 9.07 -7.99 6.56
N MET A 105 7.95 -7.27 6.74
CA MET A 105 7.68 -6.03 6.00
C MET A 105 8.72 -4.95 6.30
N ALA A 106 9.12 -4.79 7.56
CA ALA A 106 10.15 -3.83 7.95
C ALA A 106 11.50 -4.15 7.30
N GLU A 107 11.89 -5.42 7.21
CA GLU A 107 13.12 -5.85 6.53
C GLU A 107 13.07 -5.53 5.03
N VAL A 108 11.95 -5.82 4.36
CA VAL A 108 11.76 -5.50 2.94
C VAL A 108 11.89 -4.00 2.69
N ILE A 109 11.27 -3.18 3.55
CA ILE A 109 11.35 -1.71 3.44
C ILE A 109 12.79 -1.24 3.70
N ALA A 110 13.43 -1.72 4.78
CA ALA A 110 14.80 -1.34 5.12
C ALA A 110 15.80 -1.70 4.00
N GLN A 111 15.64 -2.86 3.36
CA GLN A 111 16.44 -3.25 2.20
C GLN A 111 16.22 -2.30 1.01
N ALA A 112 14.96 -1.97 0.71
CA ALA A 112 14.64 -1.04 -0.38
C ALA A 112 15.22 0.36 -0.16
N LEU A 113 15.23 0.84 1.09
CA LEU A 113 15.79 2.15 1.44
C LEU A 113 17.33 2.17 1.49
N ARG A 114 17.99 1.04 1.75
CA ARG A 114 19.46 0.95 1.72
C ARG A 114 20.02 0.80 0.31
N GLY A 115 19.24 0.23 -0.61
CA GLY A 115 19.62 0.05 -2.02
C GLY A 115 19.24 1.22 -2.93
N SER A 116 18.72 2.32 -2.38
CA SER A 116 18.24 3.51 -3.11
C SER A 116 19.18 4.69 -3.05
#